data_AF-A0A2T2Z959-F1
#
_entry.id   AF-A0A2T2Z959-F1
#
_cell.length_a   1.000
_cell.length_b   1.000
_cell.length_c   1.000
_cell.angle_alpha   90.00
_cell.angle_beta   90.00
_cell.angle_gamma   90.00
#
_symmetry.space_group_name_H-M   'P 1'
#
loop_
_entity.id
_entity.type
_entity.pdbx_description
1 polymer ?
#
loop_
_entity_poly.entity_id
_entity_poly.type
_entity_poly.pdbx_seq_one_letter_code
_entity_poly.pdbx_strand_id
1 'polypeptide(L)'
;MAGWTFSALGFTVLWRAAGHDVLPYPLQFRSTAETSDELEAQWKSEAADLAGRIDDNAEAAVRILHGPESRIEIAGFAAASNGSGDLEQMGDPRHRVRIHAAVHYRQAVLITQQPSSDPESGGTVRMSLLRAENLTRHLLAAIPGHPRGTRPALQVNRADLTDDDRPYTAFHDEAPRSPRDEAARFFERPRSTVLHVAVCPGPALSLIHI
;
A
#
# COMPACT_ATOMS: atom_id res chain seq x y z
N MET A 1 0.24 15.17 -17.24
CA MET A 1 -0.17 14.42 -16.04
C MET A 1 -1.42 15.09 -15.53
N ALA A 2 -2.49 14.33 -15.33
CA ALA A 2 -3.72 14.83 -14.70
C ALA A 2 -3.80 14.26 -13.28
N GLY A 3 -4.37 15.01 -12.35
CA GLY A 3 -4.42 14.62 -10.95
C GLY A 3 -5.63 15.19 -10.22
N TRP A 4 -6.18 14.39 -9.32
CA TRP A 4 -7.37 14.72 -8.56
C TRP A 4 -7.14 14.39 -7.08
N THR A 5 -7.80 15.15 -6.22
CA THR A 5 -7.75 14.98 -4.76
C THR A 5 -9.16 14.80 -4.25
N PHE A 6 -9.35 13.81 -3.39
CA PHE A 6 -10.62 13.44 -2.79
C PHE A 6 -10.45 13.31 -1.27
N SER A 7 -11.54 13.49 -0.53
CA SER A 7 -11.65 12.87 0.80
C SER A 7 -11.68 11.35 0.63
N ALA A 8 -11.45 10.59 1.70
CA ALA A 8 -11.60 9.13 1.66
C ALA A 8 -13.04 8.72 1.29
N LEU A 9 -14.03 9.46 1.80
CA LEU A 9 -15.43 9.27 1.44
C LEU A 9 -15.69 9.60 -0.03
N GLY A 10 -15.22 10.73 -0.54
CA GLY A 10 -15.40 11.14 -1.93
C GLY A 10 -14.82 10.13 -2.92
N PHE A 11 -13.62 9.58 -2.63
CA PHE A 11 -13.10 8.48 -3.46
C PHE A 11 -13.97 7.22 -3.37
N THR A 12 -14.51 6.90 -2.19
CA THR A 12 -15.44 5.78 -2.02
C THR A 12 -16.73 5.96 -2.80
N VAL A 13 -17.30 7.18 -2.82
CA VAL A 13 -18.47 7.53 -3.62
C VAL A 13 -18.17 7.37 -5.11
N LEU A 14 -17.04 7.91 -5.59
CA LEU A 14 -16.60 7.75 -6.97
C LEU A 14 -16.46 6.27 -7.36
N TRP A 15 -15.81 5.47 -6.51
CA TRP A 15 -15.54 4.05 -6.76
C TRP A 15 -16.83 3.22 -6.82
N ARG A 16 -17.78 3.49 -5.92
CA ARG A 16 -19.08 2.82 -5.90
C ARG A 16 -19.99 3.27 -7.05
N ALA A 17 -19.96 4.55 -7.43
CA ALA A 17 -20.66 5.02 -8.61
C ALA A 17 -20.18 4.33 -9.89
N ALA A 18 -18.92 3.89 -9.91
CA ALA A 18 -18.34 3.10 -11.00
C ALA A 18 -18.58 1.58 -10.88
N GLY A 19 -19.37 1.13 -9.90
CA GLY A 19 -19.87 -0.24 -9.78
C GLY A 19 -19.08 -1.17 -8.85
N HIS A 20 -18.22 -0.64 -7.98
CA HIS A 20 -17.43 -1.47 -7.06
C HIS A 20 -17.66 -1.11 -5.59
N ASP A 21 -18.05 -2.12 -4.80
CA ASP A 21 -18.37 -1.93 -3.37
C ASP A 21 -17.16 -1.97 -2.45
N VAL A 22 -16.07 -2.59 -2.90
CA VAL A 22 -14.82 -2.77 -2.15
C VAL A 22 -13.72 -1.90 -2.76
N LEU A 23 -13.13 -1.04 -1.94
CA LEU A 23 -11.99 -0.21 -2.34
C LEU A 23 -10.78 -1.07 -2.75
N PRO A 24 -9.97 -0.62 -3.73
CA PRO A 24 -8.78 -1.35 -4.11
C PRO A 24 -7.77 -1.34 -2.95
N TYR A 25 -7.26 -2.52 -2.60
CA TYR A 25 -6.24 -2.63 -1.55
C TYR A 25 -5.00 -1.79 -1.91
N PRO A 26 -4.41 -1.03 -0.97
CA PRO A 26 -4.69 -0.98 0.47
C PRO A 26 -5.55 0.21 0.92
N LEU A 27 -6.32 0.84 0.03
CA LEU A 27 -7.16 1.97 0.38
C LEU A 27 -8.27 1.54 1.35
N GLN A 28 -8.58 2.40 2.30
CA GLN A 28 -9.61 2.16 3.30
C GLN A 28 -10.47 3.39 3.52
N PHE A 29 -11.72 3.16 3.88
CA PHE A 29 -12.61 4.19 4.37
C PHE A 29 -13.52 3.61 5.44
N ARG A 30 -13.60 4.31 6.57
CA ARG A 30 -14.58 4.08 7.62
C ARG A 30 -15.22 5.40 7.98
N SER A 31 -16.55 5.45 7.95
CA SER A 31 -17.29 6.63 8.38
C SER A 31 -17.03 6.93 9.84
N THR A 32 -16.89 8.21 10.15
CA THR A 32 -16.88 8.76 11.51
C THR A 32 -18.19 9.47 11.87
N ALA A 33 -19.20 9.42 10.99
CA ALA A 33 -20.52 9.99 11.28
C ALA A 33 -21.19 9.25 12.44
N GLU A 34 -21.87 9.99 13.31
CA GLU A 34 -22.52 9.42 14.49
C GLU A 34 -23.84 8.74 14.12
N THR A 35 -24.47 9.20 13.03
CA THR A 35 -25.77 8.70 12.57
C THR A 35 -25.77 8.31 11.09
N SER A 36 -26.75 7.47 10.71
CA SER A 36 -26.97 7.12 9.30
C SER A 36 -27.36 8.33 8.46
N ASP A 37 -28.17 9.24 9.01
CA ASP A 37 -28.63 10.44 8.32
C ASP A 37 -27.46 11.40 8.03
N GLU A 38 -26.53 11.54 8.99
CA GLU A 38 -25.28 12.29 8.77
C GLU A 38 -24.43 11.66 7.68
N LEU A 39 -24.26 10.33 7.71
CA LEU A 39 -23.50 9.63 6.67
C LEU A 39 -24.15 9.81 5.29
N GLU A 40 -25.47 9.70 5.21
CA GLU A 40 -26.22 9.90 3.96
C GLU A 40 -26.08 11.35 3.46
N ALA A 41 -26.14 12.34 4.35
CA ALA A 41 -25.93 13.73 4.01
C ALA A 41 -24.51 13.99 3.48
N GLN A 42 -23.48 13.44 4.15
CA GLN A 42 -22.09 13.52 3.71
C GLN A 42 -21.90 12.85 2.33
N TRP A 43 -22.49 11.67 2.13
CA TRP A 43 -22.49 10.96 0.86
C TRP A 43 -23.08 11.79 -0.27
N LYS A 44 -24.27 12.38 -0.06
CA LYS A 44 -24.93 13.23 -1.05
C LYS A 44 -24.11 14.48 -1.37
N SER A 45 -23.49 15.08 -0.36
CA SER A 45 -22.60 16.23 -0.53
C SER A 45 -21.39 15.88 -1.41
N GLU A 46 -20.73 14.77 -1.14
CA GLU A 46 -19.57 14.30 -1.92
C GLU A 46 -19.97 13.93 -3.36
N ALA A 47 -21.11 13.25 -3.54
CA ALA A 47 -21.64 12.91 -4.86
C ALA A 47 -21.94 14.16 -5.71
N ALA A 48 -22.53 15.20 -5.10
CA ALA A 48 -22.81 16.47 -5.77
C ALA A 48 -21.53 17.22 -6.17
N ASP A 49 -20.51 17.23 -5.30
CA ASP A 49 -19.21 17.85 -5.60
C ASP A 49 -18.47 17.10 -6.74
N LEU A 50 -18.49 15.76 -6.70
CA LEU A 50 -17.86 14.92 -7.72
C LEU A 50 -18.44 15.17 -9.11
N ALA A 51 -19.77 15.28 -9.23
CA ALA A 51 -20.43 15.51 -10.51
C ALA A 51 -19.94 16.77 -11.24
N GLY A 52 -19.45 17.78 -10.51
CA GLY A 52 -18.88 19.00 -11.08
C GLY A 52 -17.37 18.94 -11.36
N ARG A 53 -16.66 17.92 -10.89
CA ARG A 53 -15.18 17.86 -10.88
C ARG A 53 -14.57 16.72 -11.69
N ILE A 54 -15.35 15.69 -11.99
CA ILE A 54 -14.90 14.52 -12.75
C ILE A 54 -14.93 14.84 -14.25
N ASP A 55 -13.78 14.74 -14.90
CA ASP A 55 -13.60 14.90 -16.34
C ASP A 55 -13.34 13.55 -17.03
N ASP A 56 -13.28 13.55 -18.37
CA ASP A 56 -13.04 12.33 -19.16
C ASP A 56 -11.74 11.59 -18.76
N ASN A 57 -10.73 12.34 -18.28
CA ASN A 57 -9.47 11.76 -17.81
C ASN A 57 -9.63 11.06 -16.45
N ALA A 58 -10.43 11.60 -15.54
CA ALA A 58 -10.77 10.95 -14.28
C ALA A 58 -11.56 9.66 -14.54
N GLU A 59 -12.54 9.70 -15.45
CA GLU A 59 -13.26 8.49 -15.85
C GLU A 59 -12.33 7.44 -16.48
N ALA A 60 -11.40 7.86 -17.35
CA ALA A 60 -10.41 6.97 -17.91
C ALA A 60 -9.51 6.35 -16.84
N ALA A 61 -9.11 7.12 -15.83
CA ALA A 61 -8.35 6.61 -14.70
C ALA A 61 -9.14 5.56 -13.91
N VAL A 62 -10.41 5.81 -13.63
CA VAL A 62 -11.31 4.84 -12.97
C VAL A 62 -11.44 3.55 -13.80
N ARG A 63 -11.64 3.65 -15.12
CA ARG A 63 -11.66 2.47 -16.01
C ARG A 63 -10.37 1.64 -15.95
N ILE A 64 -9.20 2.28 -15.90
CA ILE A 64 -7.91 1.59 -15.77
C ILE A 64 -7.81 0.85 -14.43
N LEU A 65 -8.30 1.45 -13.35
CA LEU A 65 -8.31 0.83 -12.02
C LEU A 65 -9.24 -0.39 -11.95
N HIS A 66 -10.33 -0.40 -12.73
CA HIS A 66 -11.27 -1.54 -12.78
C HIS A 66 -10.74 -2.72 -13.61
N GLY A 67 -10.09 -2.43 -14.75
CA GLY A 67 -9.59 -3.46 -15.67
C GLY A 67 -8.08 -3.39 -15.91
N PRO A 68 -7.23 -3.38 -14.87
CA PRO A 68 -5.79 -3.31 -15.07
C PRO A 68 -5.25 -4.61 -15.67
N GLU A 69 -4.21 -4.49 -16.49
CA GLU A 69 -3.38 -5.64 -16.91
C GLU A 69 -2.43 -6.05 -15.78
N SER A 70 -2.00 -5.07 -14.97
CA SER A 70 -1.24 -5.30 -13.76
C SER A 70 -1.53 -4.22 -12.73
N ARG A 71 -1.44 -4.60 -11.46
CA ARG A 71 -1.57 -3.69 -10.33
C ARG A 71 -0.40 -3.84 -9.38
N ILE A 72 -0.07 -2.75 -8.72
CA ILE A 72 1.00 -2.66 -7.73
C ILE A 72 0.37 -2.16 -6.44
N GLU A 73 0.51 -2.92 -5.38
CA GLU A 73 -0.06 -2.65 -4.07
C GLU A 73 1.08 -2.44 -3.08
N ILE A 74 1.10 -1.28 -2.41
CA ILE A 74 2.12 -0.96 -1.41
C ILE A 74 1.46 -0.55 -0.12
N ALA A 75 1.66 -1.37 0.91
CA ALA A 75 1.15 -1.15 2.25
C ALA A 75 2.28 -1.24 3.27
N GLY A 76 2.21 -0.45 4.33
CA GLY A 76 3.19 -0.54 5.42
C GLY A 76 3.20 0.69 6.30
N PHE A 77 4.36 0.99 6.88
CA PHE A 77 4.52 2.02 7.89
C PHE A 77 5.78 2.84 7.65
N ALA A 78 5.65 4.16 7.72
CA ALA A 78 6.75 5.11 7.60
C ALA A 78 7.54 5.31 8.91
N ALA A 79 7.02 4.77 10.02
CA ALA A 79 7.63 4.79 11.35
C ALA A 79 7.47 3.40 11.98
N ALA A 80 8.34 2.47 11.56
CA ALA A 80 8.25 1.09 12.00
C ALA A 80 8.89 0.85 13.39
N SER A 81 8.30 -0.02 14.19
CA SER A 81 8.88 -0.59 15.40
C SER A 81 9.63 -1.88 15.06
N ASN A 82 10.57 -2.27 15.93
CA ASN A 82 11.30 -3.52 15.79
C ASN A 82 10.50 -4.70 16.38
N GLY A 83 10.80 -5.92 15.91
CA GLY A 83 10.47 -7.14 16.65
C GLY A 83 9.11 -7.79 16.43
N SER A 84 8.24 -7.26 15.54
CA SER A 84 7.01 -7.96 15.13
C SER A 84 7.13 -8.57 13.73
N GLY A 85 6.61 -9.79 13.56
CA GLY A 85 6.34 -10.39 12.24
C GLY A 85 4.96 -10.03 11.68
N ASP A 86 4.09 -9.45 12.50
CA ASP A 86 2.78 -8.93 12.12
C ASP A 86 2.90 -7.45 11.77
N LEU A 87 2.67 -7.13 10.49
CA LEU A 87 2.72 -5.78 9.95
C LEU A 87 1.83 -4.81 10.73
N GLU A 88 0.66 -5.22 11.23
CA GLU A 88 -0.24 -4.32 11.96
C GLU A 88 0.35 -3.83 13.29
N GLN A 89 1.22 -4.63 13.89
CA GLN A 89 1.94 -4.31 15.12
C GLN A 89 3.31 -3.66 14.86
N MET A 90 3.72 -3.54 13.58
CA MET A 90 5.02 -3.00 13.19
C MET A 90 5.09 -1.49 13.13
N GLY A 91 4.03 -0.72 13.42
CA GLY A 91 4.14 0.73 13.38
C GLY A 91 2.92 1.46 13.89
N ASP A 92 3.10 2.75 14.14
CA ASP A 92 1.99 3.63 14.51
C ASP A 92 1.06 3.79 13.30
N PRO A 93 -0.24 3.48 13.43
CA PRO A 93 -1.16 3.55 12.30
C PRO A 93 -1.31 4.95 11.66
N ARG A 94 -0.97 6.01 12.40
CA ARG A 94 -0.89 7.40 11.88
C ARG A 94 0.25 7.60 10.88
N HIS A 95 1.14 6.62 10.73
CA HIS A 95 2.22 6.59 9.75
C HIS A 95 2.01 5.51 8.69
N ARG A 96 0.76 5.01 8.51
CA ARG A 96 0.45 4.04 7.47
C ARG A 96 0.75 4.61 6.08
N VAL A 97 1.38 3.78 5.26
CA VAL A 97 1.62 4.01 3.85
C VAL A 97 0.61 3.17 3.08
N ARG A 98 -0.20 3.82 2.23
CA ARG A 98 -1.22 3.18 1.40
C ARG A 98 -1.09 3.70 -0.03
N ILE A 99 -0.56 2.88 -0.92
CA ILE A 99 -0.36 3.22 -2.32
C ILE A 99 -0.89 2.08 -3.19
N HIS A 100 -1.67 2.43 -4.20
CA HIS A 100 -2.15 1.51 -5.21
C HIS A 100 -1.79 2.07 -6.58
N ALA A 101 -1.36 1.22 -7.51
CA ALA A 101 -1.20 1.61 -8.89
C ALA A 101 -1.78 0.55 -9.83
N ALA A 102 -2.31 1.01 -10.95
CA ALA A 102 -2.86 0.18 -12.00
C ALA A 102 -2.20 0.55 -13.34
N VAL A 103 -1.92 -0.43 -14.17
CA VAL A 103 -1.35 -0.25 -15.51
C VAL A 103 -2.27 -0.91 -16.52
N HIS A 104 -2.52 -0.21 -17.61
CA HIS A 104 -3.25 -0.72 -18.77
C HIS A 104 -2.64 -0.10 -20.03
N TYR A 105 -2.03 -0.94 -20.89
CA TYR A 105 -1.23 -0.52 -22.03
C TYR A 105 -0.16 0.54 -21.68
N ARG A 106 -0.29 1.75 -22.23
CA ARG A 106 0.68 2.85 -22.09
C ARG A 106 0.31 3.84 -20.99
N GLN A 107 -0.78 3.59 -20.27
CA GLN A 107 -1.26 4.45 -19.20
C GLN A 107 -1.17 3.73 -17.86
N ALA A 108 -0.98 4.54 -16.82
CA ALA A 108 -1.00 4.09 -15.46
C ALA A 108 -1.74 5.08 -14.58
N VAL A 109 -2.38 4.54 -13.55
CA VAL A 109 -3.01 5.31 -12.48
C VAL A 109 -2.25 5.05 -11.20
N LEU A 110 -1.91 6.11 -10.48
CA LEU A 110 -1.32 6.05 -9.15
C LEU A 110 -2.29 6.65 -8.15
N ILE A 111 -2.57 5.91 -7.08
CA ILE A 111 -3.36 6.35 -5.95
C ILE A 111 -2.51 6.31 -4.69
N THR A 112 -2.52 7.40 -3.93
CA THR A 112 -1.95 7.43 -2.57
C THR A 112 -3.03 7.87 -1.59
N GLN A 113 -3.10 7.24 -0.42
CA GLN A 113 -3.95 7.69 0.67
C GLN A 113 -3.09 8.14 1.85
N GLN A 114 -3.32 9.37 2.29
CA GLN A 114 -2.67 9.90 3.49
C GLN A 114 -3.23 9.20 4.75
N PRO A 115 -2.42 9.05 5.80
CA PRO A 115 -2.94 8.61 7.08
C PRO A 115 -3.89 9.66 7.68
N SER A 116 -4.76 9.20 8.57
CA SER A 116 -5.69 10.01 9.36
C SER A 116 -5.47 9.78 10.86
N SER A 117 -6.10 10.60 11.70
CA SER A 117 -6.04 10.44 13.17
C SER A 117 -6.70 9.13 13.63
N ASP A 118 -7.83 8.77 13.04
CA ASP A 118 -8.40 7.42 13.12
C ASP A 118 -7.75 6.55 12.03
N PRO A 119 -7.05 5.47 12.40
CA PRO A 119 -6.37 4.58 11.45
C PRO A 119 -7.26 3.98 10.37
N GLU A 120 -8.54 3.75 10.70
CA GLU A 120 -9.49 3.01 9.86
C GLU A 120 -10.29 3.94 8.93
N SER A 121 -10.39 5.24 9.26
CA SER A 121 -11.13 6.20 8.43
C SER A 121 -10.48 6.45 7.08
N GLY A 122 -9.15 6.39 7.01
CA GLY A 122 -8.38 6.79 5.85
C GLY A 122 -8.39 8.32 5.64
N GLY A 123 -7.24 8.89 5.28
CA GLY A 123 -7.11 10.31 4.97
C GLY A 123 -7.38 10.64 3.50
N THR A 124 -6.95 11.83 3.09
CA THR A 124 -7.06 12.32 1.72
C THR A 124 -6.49 11.33 0.71
N VAL A 125 -7.25 11.10 -0.38
CA VAL A 125 -6.87 10.24 -1.49
C VAL A 125 -6.44 11.11 -2.67
N ARG A 126 -5.25 10.85 -3.20
CA ARG A 126 -4.76 11.50 -4.42
C ARG A 126 -4.71 10.47 -5.53
N MET A 127 -5.34 10.77 -6.66
CA MET A 127 -5.31 9.96 -7.87
C MET A 127 -4.55 10.73 -8.95
N SER A 128 -3.72 10.05 -9.73
CA SER A 128 -2.99 10.65 -10.85
C SER A 128 -3.02 9.73 -12.06
N LEU A 129 -3.29 10.29 -13.24
CA LEU A 129 -3.18 9.62 -14.52
C LEU A 129 -1.86 10.02 -15.20
N LEU A 130 -1.06 9.01 -15.54
CA LEU A 130 0.27 9.17 -16.10
C LEU A 130 0.55 8.14 -17.20
N ARG A 131 1.66 8.33 -17.92
CA ARG A 131 2.18 7.31 -18.84
C ARG A 131 2.83 6.20 -18.04
N ALA A 132 2.63 4.94 -18.44
CA ALA A 132 3.13 3.77 -17.72
C ALA A 132 4.66 3.79 -17.53
N GLU A 133 5.40 4.27 -18.53
CA GLU A 133 6.87 4.47 -18.49
C GLU A 133 7.35 5.40 -17.35
N ASN A 134 6.46 6.27 -16.84
CA ASN A 134 6.77 7.18 -15.73
C ASN A 134 6.36 6.62 -14.36
N LEU A 135 5.69 5.47 -14.30
CA LEU A 135 5.08 4.97 -13.07
C LEU A 135 6.09 4.68 -11.98
N THR A 136 7.17 3.97 -12.29
CA THR A 136 8.21 3.60 -11.31
C THR A 136 8.78 4.83 -10.60
N ARG A 137 9.03 5.92 -11.35
CA ARG A 137 9.53 7.18 -10.78
C ARG A 137 8.54 7.78 -9.76
N HIS A 138 7.25 7.80 -10.10
CA HIS A 138 6.22 8.39 -9.23
C HIS A 138 5.88 7.50 -8.04
N LEU A 139 5.90 6.18 -8.22
CA LEU A 139 5.79 5.22 -7.11
C LEU A 139 6.89 5.40 -6.08
N LEU A 140 8.16 5.46 -6.52
CA LEU A 140 9.29 5.65 -5.62
C LEU A 140 9.26 7.02 -4.92
N ALA A 141 8.74 8.06 -5.59
CA ALA A 141 8.56 9.38 -4.99
C ALA A 141 7.40 9.44 -3.98
N ALA A 142 6.40 8.56 -4.11
CA ALA A 142 5.29 8.46 -3.18
C ALA A 142 5.64 7.67 -1.91
N ILE A 143 6.69 6.84 -1.96
CA ILE A 143 7.24 6.15 -0.80
C ILE A 143 7.98 7.14 0.10
N PRO A 144 7.83 7.06 1.44
CA PRO A 144 8.63 7.86 2.37
C PRO A 144 10.13 7.79 2.06
N GLY A 145 10.76 8.95 1.90
CA GLY A 145 12.16 9.06 1.50
C GLY A 145 13.11 8.52 2.57
N HIS A 146 14.12 7.76 2.12
CA HIS A 146 15.16 7.20 2.99
C HIS A 146 16.54 7.37 2.36
N PRO A 147 17.58 7.63 3.17
CA PRO A 147 18.95 7.63 2.67
C PRO A 147 19.28 6.24 2.13
N ARG A 148 20.10 6.20 1.07
CA ARG A 148 20.60 4.95 0.51
C ARG A 148 21.37 4.18 1.59
N GLY A 149 21.13 2.88 1.68
CA GLY A 149 21.93 2.00 2.54
C GLY A 149 23.39 1.99 2.10
N THR A 150 24.31 2.04 3.06
CA THR A 150 25.76 2.06 2.83
C THR A 150 26.44 0.72 3.12
N ARG A 151 25.69 -0.26 3.62
CA ARG A 151 26.20 -1.59 3.98
C ARG A 151 26.16 -2.54 2.78
N PRO A 152 27.02 -3.58 2.75
CA PRO A 152 26.95 -4.64 1.75
C PRO A 152 25.57 -5.28 1.71
N ALA A 153 25.17 -5.75 0.52
CA ALA A 153 23.94 -6.50 0.35
C ALA A 153 24.01 -7.82 1.14
N LEU A 154 22.96 -8.11 1.92
CA LEU A 154 22.80 -9.42 2.53
C LEU A 154 22.08 -10.33 1.52
N GLN A 155 22.72 -11.44 1.16
CA GLN A 155 22.11 -12.53 0.41
C GLN A 155 22.13 -13.77 1.28
N VAL A 156 20.95 -14.31 1.58
CA VAL A 156 20.78 -15.53 2.36
C VAL A 156 19.86 -16.47 1.60
N ASN A 157 20.21 -17.76 1.54
CA ASN A 157 19.31 -18.77 1.01
C ASN A 157 18.22 -19.05 2.05
N ARG A 158 16.96 -19.15 1.61
CA ARG A 158 15.85 -19.49 2.51
C ARG A 158 16.07 -20.83 3.23
N ALA A 159 16.71 -21.80 2.57
CA ALA A 159 17.03 -23.10 3.17
C ALA A 159 17.99 -23.00 4.36
N ASP A 160 18.87 -21.99 4.38
CA ASP A 160 19.82 -21.76 5.49
C ASP A 160 19.13 -21.19 6.75
N LEU A 161 17.85 -20.79 6.63
CA LEU A 161 17.05 -20.22 7.72
C LEU A 161 16.17 -21.26 8.43
N THR A 162 16.04 -22.48 7.88
CA THR A 162 15.17 -23.55 8.40
C THR A 162 15.89 -24.59 9.25
N ASP A 163 17.23 -24.54 9.33
CA ASP A 163 18.02 -25.51 10.07
C ASP A 163 17.99 -25.24 11.58
N ASP A 164 17.23 -26.06 12.31
CA ASP A 164 17.27 -26.19 13.78
C ASP A 164 18.00 -27.49 14.21
N ASP A 165 18.33 -28.37 13.26
CA ASP A 165 18.86 -29.72 13.48
C ASP A 165 20.40 -29.81 13.37
N ARG A 166 21.14 -28.80 13.87
CA ARG A 166 22.58 -29.00 14.08
C ARG A 166 22.79 -29.77 15.38
N PRO A 167 23.30 -31.01 15.37
CA PRO A 167 23.60 -31.73 16.60
C PRO A 167 24.56 -30.89 17.45
N TYR A 168 24.24 -30.78 18.74
CA TYR A 168 25.03 -30.05 19.73
C TYR A 168 26.47 -30.59 19.76
N THR A 169 27.40 -29.94 19.07
CA THR A 169 28.83 -30.28 19.14
C THR A 169 29.44 -29.54 20.32
N ALA A 170 29.96 -30.29 21.30
CA ALA A 170 30.63 -29.76 22.50
C ALA A 170 31.98 -29.05 22.23
N PHE A 171 32.27 -28.73 20.97
CA PHE A 171 33.43 -27.95 20.56
C PHE A 171 32.93 -26.56 20.14
N HIS A 172 33.31 -25.53 20.90
CA HIS A 172 33.24 -24.15 20.43
C HIS A 172 34.29 -23.99 19.33
N ASP A 173 33.93 -24.38 18.12
CA ASP A 173 34.66 -23.94 16.94
C ASP A 173 34.41 -22.43 16.77
N GLU A 174 35.42 -21.69 16.35
CA GLU A 174 35.31 -20.28 15.93
C GLU A 174 34.52 -20.18 14.62
N ALA A 175 33.34 -20.81 14.59
CA ALA A 175 32.55 -21.01 13.41
C ALA A 175 32.10 -19.65 12.85
N PRO A 176 32.18 -19.46 11.53
CA PRO A 176 31.56 -18.32 10.88
C PRO A 176 30.13 -18.16 11.38
N ARG A 177 29.76 -16.93 11.75
CA ARG A 177 28.42 -16.61 12.27
C ARG A 177 27.36 -17.24 11.38
N SER A 178 26.37 -17.91 11.96
CA SER A 178 25.40 -18.64 11.15
C SER A 178 24.66 -17.66 10.21
N PRO A 179 24.32 -18.05 8.97
CA PRO A 179 23.50 -17.23 8.08
C PRO A 179 22.19 -16.77 8.74
N ARG A 180 21.65 -17.58 9.66
CA ARG A 180 20.49 -17.25 10.51
C ARG A 180 20.79 -16.08 11.46
N ASP A 181 21.92 -16.07 12.14
CA ASP A 181 22.33 -14.96 13.02
C ASP A 181 22.61 -13.68 12.23
N GLU A 182 23.11 -13.80 11.00
CA GLU A 182 23.30 -12.65 10.10
C GLU A 182 21.97 -12.09 9.60
N ALA A 183 21.03 -12.96 9.20
CA ALA A 183 19.67 -12.58 8.84
C ALA A 183 18.91 -11.95 10.03
N ALA A 184 18.95 -12.58 11.21
CA ALA A 184 18.33 -12.06 12.42
C ALA A 184 18.86 -10.66 12.73
N ARG A 185 20.19 -10.47 12.77
CA ARG A 185 20.80 -9.13 12.98
C ARG A 185 20.54 -8.14 11.87
N PHE A 186 20.19 -8.56 10.66
CA PHE A 186 19.75 -7.65 9.61
C PHE A 186 18.32 -7.20 9.85
N PHE A 187 17.43 -8.14 10.14
CA PHE A 187 16.02 -7.86 10.38
C PHE A 187 15.78 -7.14 11.71
N GLU A 188 16.48 -7.43 12.79
CA GLU A 188 16.30 -6.78 14.10
C GLU A 188 16.80 -5.33 14.17
N ARG A 189 17.43 -4.83 13.11
CA ARG A 189 17.90 -3.43 13.06
C ARG A 189 16.73 -2.48 13.20
N PRO A 190 16.92 -1.32 13.85
CA PRO A 190 15.99 -0.20 13.78
C PRO A 190 15.60 0.06 12.32
N ARG A 191 14.31 -0.09 12.03
CA ARG A 191 13.73 0.19 10.72
C ARG A 191 12.95 1.48 10.85
N SER A 192 13.22 2.44 9.96
CA SER A 192 12.38 3.63 9.87
C SER A 192 11.12 3.31 9.07
N THR A 193 11.22 2.56 7.98
CA THR A 193 10.09 2.21 7.12
C THR A 193 10.09 0.74 6.75
N VAL A 194 8.90 0.15 6.76
CA VAL A 194 8.64 -1.22 6.32
C VAL A 194 7.47 -1.18 5.36
N LEU A 195 7.66 -1.78 4.19
CA LEU A 195 6.66 -1.82 3.13
C LEU A 195 6.55 -3.25 2.62
N HIS A 196 5.32 -3.70 2.45
CA HIS A 196 4.99 -4.82 1.60
C HIS A 196 4.66 -4.28 0.21
N VAL A 197 5.33 -4.80 -0.82
CA VAL A 197 5.11 -4.44 -2.22
C VAL A 197 4.68 -5.69 -2.96
N ALA A 198 3.44 -5.73 -3.44
CA ALA A 198 2.93 -6.79 -4.28
C ALA A 198 2.73 -6.28 -5.71
N VAL A 199 3.14 -7.08 -6.69
CA VAL A 199 2.86 -6.84 -8.10
C VAL A 199 1.99 -8.00 -8.56
N CYS A 200 0.76 -7.70 -8.95
CA CYS A 200 -0.24 -8.70 -9.29
C CYS A 200 -0.71 -8.51 -10.74
N PRO A 201 -0.88 -9.60 -11.51
CA PRO A 201 -1.52 -9.51 -12.81
C PRO A 201 -3.03 -9.27 -12.65
N GLY A 202 -3.60 -8.51 -13.58
CA GLY A 202 -5.05 -8.38 -13.70
C GLY A 202 -5.75 -7.59 -12.59
N PRO A 203 -7.09 -7.54 -12.62
CA PRO A 203 -7.91 -6.98 -11.55
C PRO A 203 -7.79 -7.79 -10.26
N ALA A 204 -8.09 -7.16 -9.12
CA ALA A 204 -8.27 -7.88 -7.87
C ALA A 204 -9.56 -8.71 -7.97
N LEU A 205 -9.45 -10.04 -7.85
CA LEU A 205 -10.61 -10.92 -7.78
C LEU A 205 -11.27 -10.74 -6.41
N SER A 206 -12.34 -9.94 -6.35
CA SER A 206 -13.32 -10.09 -5.27
C SER A 206 -14.14 -11.32 -5.62
N LEU A 207 -13.90 -12.41 -4.88
CA LEU A 207 -14.61 -13.68 -5.06
C LEU A 207 -16.05 -13.54 -4.52
N ILE A 208 -16.92 -12.76 -5.18
CA ILE A 208 -18.37 -12.78 -4.93
C ILE A 208 -19.13 -12.52 -6.25
N HIS A 209 -19.48 -13.59 -6.95
CA HIS A 209 -20.87 -13.97 -7.25
C HIS A 209 -20.91 -15.32 -8.00
N ILE A 210 -21.40 -16.35 -7.29
CA ILE A 210 -22.35 -17.33 -7.83
C ILE A 210 -23.73 -16.80 -7.49
#